data_AF-A0A414P0M2-F1
#
_entry.id   AF-A0A414P0M2-F1
#
_cell.length_a   1.000
_cell.length_b   1.000
_cell.length_c   1.000
_cell.angle_alpha   90.00
_cell.angle_beta   90.00
_cell.angle_gamma   90.00
#
_symmetry.space_group_name_H-M   'P 1'
#
loop_
_entity.id
_entity.type
_entity.pdbx_description
1 polymer ?
#
loop_
_entity_poly.entity_id
_entity_poly.type
_entity_poly.pdbx_seq_one_letter_code
_entity_poly.pdbx_strand_id
1 'polypeptide(L)'
;LLSGVDTPAFKGTPKREGYVFKGWNPAVAEKVTGDATYAATWGEDKNNNGIDDNEETKYTVTYKDGVDGEEVFADQVYGNLLSGVATPAFEGTPTREGYVFKGWEPSVAEKVTGDVTYVARWGEDKNNNGIADDEETKYTVRYTDGVDEEVIFADQVYGNLLSGVDTPAFKGTPTREGYVFKGWKPAVAEKVTGDVTYVAVWEKAKDNNGDTKPGDMKPGNTKPGNTKPGNTKPNTTTNSSTKAGTSARSPKTSDTANLALWMALLVVSGGSMVINKKKKYNR
;
A
#
# COMPACT_ATOMS: atom_id res chain seq x y z
N LEU A 1 -64.48 5.99 31.97
CA LEU A 1 -64.91 7.27 31.34
C LEU A 1 -66.31 7.08 30.80
N LEU A 2 -67.13 8.14 30.76
CA LEU A 2 -68.46 8.03 30.15
C LEU A 2 -68.32 7.94 28.63
N SER A 3 -69.22 7.20 27.97
CA SER A 3 -69.26 7.14 26.51
C SER A 3 -69.51 8.55 25.93
N GLY A 4 -68.83 8.89 24.83
CA GLY A 4 -68.97 10.17 24.13
C GLY A 4 -68.11 11.32 24.66
N VAL A 5 -67.35 11.13 25.74
CA VAL A 5 -66.33 12.09 26.18
C VAL A 5 -65.04 11.93 25.37
N ASP A 6 -64.19 12.96 25.37
CA ASP A 6 -62.88 12.90 24.72
C ASP A 6 -62.03 11.78 25.31
N THR A 7 -61.37 11.01 24.43
CA THR A 7 -60.38 10.03 24.86
C THR A 7 -59.20 10.77 25.49
N PRO A 8 -58.78 10.42 26.72
CA PRO A 8 -57.68 11.09 27.37
C PRO A 8 -56.40 10.98 26.55
N ALA A 9 -55.76 12.13 26.32
CA ALA A 9 -54.44 12.15 25.71
C ALA A 9 -53.42 11.41 26.60
N PHE A 10 -52.56 10.62 25.96
CA PHE A 10 -51.37 10.07 26.60
C PHE A 10 -50.53 11.20 27.19
N LYS A 11 -50.16 11.08 28.47
CA LYS A 11 -49.35 12.09 29.16
C LYS A 11 -47.87 11.79 28.94
N GLY A 12 -47.24 12.55 28.05
CA GLY A 12 -45.81 12.46 27.73
C GLY A 12 -45.58 12.23 26.24
N THR A 13 -44.32 11.98 25.88
CA THR A 13 -43.92 11.56 24.54
C THR A 13 -43.40 10.14 24.64
N PRO A 14 -43.99 9.15 23.94
CA PRO A 14 -43.43 7.81 23.88
C PRO A 14 -41.98 7.89 23.40
N LYS A 15 -41.06 7.23 24.12
CA LYS A 15 -39.66 7.12 23.73
C LYS A 15 -39.21 5.68 23.87
N ARG A 16 -38.45 5.20 22.89
CA ARG A 16 -37.79 3.90 22.88
C ARG A 16 -36.46 4.08 22.15
N GLU A 17 -35.36 3.77 22.83
CA GLU A 17 -34.01 3.98 22.29
C GLU A 17 -33.80 3.16 21.02
N GLY A 18 -33.34 3.82 19.94
CA GLY A 18 -33.15 3.22 18.61
C GLY A 18 -34.44 2.98 17.83
N TYR A 19 -35.55 3.61 18.22
CA TYR A 19 -36.84 3.49 17.52
C TYR A 19 -37.58 4.83 17.44
N VAL A 20 -38.29 5.04 16.34
CA VAL A 20 -39.24 6.13 16.14
C VAL A 20 -40.67 5.67 16.45
N PHE A 21 -41.44 6.48 17.16
CA PHE A 21 -42.85 6.20 17.45
C PHE A 21 -43.71 6.40 16.19
N LYS A 22 -44.43 5.36 15.77
CA LYS A 22 -45.26 5.38 14.55
C LYS A 22 -46.74 5.64 14.83
N GLY A 23 -47.19 5.43 16.07
CA GLY A 23 -48.59 5.62 16.45
C GLY A 23 -49.08 4.58 17.46
N TRP A 24 -50.41 4.50 17.59
CA TRP A 24 -51.09 3.51 18.41
C TRP A 24 -51.84 2.53 17.51
N ASN A 25 -51.91 1.26 17.91
CA ASN A 25 -52.75 0.24 17.29
C ASN A 25 -53.72 -0.36 18.34
N PRO A 26 -55.05 -0.27 18.12
CA PRO A 26 -55.72 0.49 17.06
C PRO A 26 -55.41 2.00 17.14
N ALA A 27 -55.72 2.76 16.09
CA ALA A 27 -55.61 4.22 16.14
C ALA A 27 -56.50 4.76 17.28
N VAL A 28 -56.00 5.76 18.02
CA VAL A 28 -56.73 6.32 19.16
C VAL A 28 -58.00 7.00 18.67
N ALA A 29 -59.17 6.51 19.10
CA ALA A 29 -60.44 7.13 18.80
C ALA A 29 -60.55 8.48 19.52
N GLU A 30 -61.14 9.50 18.88
CA GLU A 30 -61.34 10.83 19.51
C GLU A 30 -62.28 10.76 20.72
N LYS A 31 -63.26 9.86 20.69
CA LYS A 31 -64.28 9.69 21.72
C LYS A 31 -64.23 8.29 22.31
N VAL A 32 -64.52 8.19 23.60
CA VAL A 32 -64.69 6.92 24.30
C VAL A 32 -65.99 6.27 23.86
N THR A 33 -65.92 5.08 23.27
CA THR A 33 -67.10 4.26 22.88
C THR A 33 -67.23 2.98 23.70
N GLY A 34 -66.17 2.62 24.44
CA GLY A 34 -66.08 1.43 25.27
C GLY A 34 -64.65 1.26 25.80
N ASP A 35 -64.38 0.12 26.42
CA ASP A 35 -63.03 -0.22 26.86
C ASP A 35 -62.14 -0.50 25.63
N ALA A 36 -60.97 0.13 25.60
CA ALA A 36 -60.00 0.00 24.52
C ALA A 36 -58.60 -0.15 25.08
N THR A 37 -57.78 -1.00 24.44
CA THR A 37 -56.36 -1.13 24.71
C THR A 37 -55.59 -0.65 23.50
N TYR A 38 -54.66 0.28 23.69
CA TYR A 38 -53.83 0.85 22.64
C TYR A 38 -52.38 0.39 22.84
N ALA A 39 -51.78 -0.21 21.83
CA ALA A 39 -50.37 -0.58 21.84
C ALA A 39 -49.55 0.38 20.96
N ALA A 40 -48.41 0.85 21.47
CA ALA A 40 -47.51 1.69 20.69
C ALA A 40 -46.85 0.89 19.56
N THR A 41 -46.85 1.46 18.35
CA THR A 41 -46.12 0.94 17.20
C THR A 41 -44.82 1.71 17.00
N TRP A 42 -43.78 1.02 16.56
CA TRP A 42 -42.41 1.53 16.49
C TRP A 42 -41.75 1.13 15.18
N GLY A 43 -41.02 2.07 14.58
CA GLY A 43 -40.07 1.81 13.50
C GLY A 43 -38.65 1.82 14.06
N GLU A 44 -37.74 1.03 13.49
CA GLU A 44 -36.31 1.13 13.85
C GLU A 44 -35.77 2.49 13.44
N ASP A 45 -34.85 3.05 14.21
CA ASP A 45 -34.19 4.34 13.94
C ASP A 45 -32.74 4.26 14.42
N LYS A 46 -31.87 3.62 13.62
CA LYS A 46 -30.48 3.33 14.01
C LYS A 46 -29.61 4.59 14.01
N ASN A 47 -29.90 5.55 13.13
CA ASN A 47 -29.15 6.80 13.03
C ASN A 47 -29.74 7.92 13.93
N ASN A 48 -30.83 7.64 14.64
CA ASN A 48 -31.53 8.54 15.56
C ASN A 48 -31.96 9.85 14.90
N ASN A 49 -32.41 9.78 13.64
CA ASN A 49 -32.87 10.96 12.89
C ASN A 49 -34.39 11.17 12.98
N GLY A 50 -35.11 10.29 13.66
CA GLY A 50 -36.56 10.38 13.84
C GLY A 50 -37.37 9.90 12.64
N ILE A 51 -36.76 9.17 11.72
CA ILE A 51 -37.39 8.53 10.56
C ILE A 51 -37.24 7.02 10.74
N ASP A 52 -38.22 6.24 10.28
CA ASP A 52 -38.12 4.79 10.29
C ASP A 52 -37.05 4.36 9.28
N ASP A 53 -36.09 3.54 9.70
CA ASP A 53 -35.02 3.00 8.86
C ASP A 53 -35.56 2.45 7.51
N ASN A 54 -36.77 1.89 7.48
CA ASN A 54 -37.37 1.33 6.26
C ASN A 54 -37.92 2.38 5.29
N GLU A 55 -38.11 3.61 5.76
CA GLU A 55 -38.57 4.76 4.99
C GLU A 55 -37.41 5.64 4.51
N GLU A 56 -36.18 5.31 4.91
CA GLU A 56 -34.99 6.05 4.55
C GLU A 56 -34.30 5.53 3.29
N THR A 57 -33.66 6.45 2.57
CA THR A 57 -32.73 6.12 1.48
C THR A 57 -31.55 5.32 2.01
N LYS A 58 -31.18 4.26 1.28
CA LYS A 58 -30.02 3.41 1.58
C LYS A 58 -28.87 3.69 0.63
N TYR A 59 -27.67 3.57 1.15
CA TYR A 59 -26.43 3.81 0.42
C TYR A 59 -25.52 2.59 0.38
N THR A 60 -24.55 2.66 -0.53
CA THR A 60 -23.51 1.67 -0.76
C THR A 60 -22.14 2.32 -0.63
N VAL A 61 -21.28 1.69 0.16
CA VAL A 61 -19.85 2.02 0.24
C VAL A 61 -19.08 0.89 -0.44
N THR A 62 -18.23 1.23 -1.40
CA THR A 62 -17.39 0.27 -2.13
C THR A 62 -15.91 0.61 -1.98
N TYR A 63 -15.08 -0.39 -1.73
CA TYR A 63 -13.62 -0.28 -1.77
C TYR A 63 -13.08 -1.05 -2.98
N LYS A 64 -12.24 -0.40 -3.79
CA LYS A 64 -11.62 -0.97 -5.00
C LYS A 64 -10.10 -0.86 -4.95
N ASP A 65 -9.39 -1.80 -5.57
CA ASP A 65 -7.93 -1.78 -5.65
C ASP A 65 -7.33 -0.65 -6.51
N GLY A 66 -8.13 -0.06 -7.39
CA GLY A 66 -7.73 1.06 -8.24
C GLY A 66 -6.72 0.69 -9.33
N VAL A 67 -6.61 -0.60 -9.68
CA VAL A 67 -5.71 -1.07 -10.73
C VAL A 67 -6.52 -1.58 -11.91
N ASP A 68 -6.31 -0.97 -13.07
CA ASP A 68 -7.01 -1.37 -14.29
C ASP A 68 -6.40 -2.66 -14.87
N GLY A 69 -7.25 -3.67 -15.11
CA GLY A 69 -6.87 -4.89 -15.83
C GLY A 69 -6.12 -5.93 -14.99
N GLU A 70 -5.93 -5.68 -13.70
CA GLU A 70 -5.33 -6.61 -12.73
C GLU A 70 -6.12 -6.50 -11.42
N GLU A 71 -6.43 -7.64 -10.80
CA GLU A 71 -7.06 -7.66 -9.47
C GLU A 71 -5.98 -7.84 -8.41
N VAL A 72 -5.73 -6.80 -7.62
CA VAL A 72 -4.80 -6.83 -6.47
C VAL A 72 -5.51 -7.40 -5.25
N PHE A 73 -6.77 -7.02 -5.04
CA PHE A 73 -7.65 -7.60 -4.05
C PHE A 73 -9.11 -7.47 -4.48
N ALA A 74 -9.96 -8.37 -4.00
CA ALA A 74 -11.38 -8.35 -4.30
C ALA A 74 -12.08 -7.11 -3.72
N ASP A 75 -12.97 -6.51 -4.51
CA ASP A 75 -13.80 -5.38 -4.07
C ASP A 75 -14.59 -5.71 -2.80
N GLN A 76 -14.64 -4.78 -1.85
CA GLN A 76 -15.51 -4.87 -0.68
C GLN A 76 -16.70 -3.94 -0.84
N VAL A 77 -17.91 -4.51 -0.85
CA VAL A 77 -19.15 -3.79 -1.07
C VAL A 77 -20.03 -3.89 0.17
N TYR A 78 -20.32 -2.74 0.77
CA TYR A 78 -21.18 -2.60 1.95
C TYR A 78 -22.46 -1.87 1.56
N GLY A 79 -23.57 -2.61 1.45
CA GLY A 79 -24.88 -2.06 1.09
C GLY A 79 -25.82 -1.85 2.27
N ASN A 80 -27.01 -1.31 1.98
CA ASN A 80 -28.09 -1.07 2.95
C ASN A 80 -27.68 -0.14 4.12
N LEU A 81 -26.80 0.83 3.84
CA LEU A 81 -26.28 1.77 4.84
C LEU A 81 -27.19 3.00 4.94
N LEU A 82 -27.38 3.50 6.16
CA LEU A 82 -28.14 4.72 6.43
C LEU A 82 -27.23 5.95 6.43
N SER A 83 -27.78 7.12 6.14
CA SER A 83 -27.03 8.38 6.35
C SER A 83 -26.68 8.56 7.82
N GLY A 84 -25.49 9.08 8.12
CA GLY A 84 -25.05 9.42 9.48
C GLY A 84 -24.55 8.25 10.33
N VAL A 85 -24.66 7.00 9.84
CA VAL A 85 -23.99 5.85 10.46
C VAL A 85 -22.50 5.87 10.13
N ALA A 86 -21.70 5.18 10.95
CA ALA A 86 -20.26 5.07 10.69
C ALA A 86 -20.01 4.38 9.35
N THR A 87 -19.07 4.91 8.58
CA THR A 87 -18.62 4.27 7.33
C THR A 87 -17.94 2.94 7.69
N PRO A 88 -18.34 1.81 7.07
CA PRO A 88 -17.65 0.54 7.26
C PRO A 88 -16.18 0.67 6.91
N ALA A 89 -15.29 0.14 7.74
CA ALA A 89 -13.87 0.11 7.45
C ALA A 89 -13.56 -0.93 6.37
N PHE A 90 -12.46 -0.73 5.65
CA PHE A 90 -11.89 -1.79 4.83
C PHE A 90 -11.37 -2.92 5.73
N GLU A 91 -11.73 -4.15 5.41
CA GLU A 91 -11.28 -5.35 6.15
C GLU A 91 -9.95 -5.86 5.57
N GLY A 92 -8.91 -5.95 6.41
CA GLY A 92 -7.57 -6.40 6.03
C GLY A 92 -6.59 -5.26 5.78
N THR A 93 -5.47 -5.58 5.13
CA THR A 93 -4.41 -4.62 4.81
C THR A 93 -4.17 -4.63 3.30
N PRO A 94 -4.38 -3.51 2.59
CA PRO A 94 -4.04 -3.43 1.17
C PRO A 94 -2.55 -3.70 0.97
N THR A 95 -2.20 -4.66 0.12
CA THR A 95 -0.83 -4.99 -0.25
C THR A 95 -0.71 -5.18 -1.75
N ARG A 96 0.42 -4.78 -2.32
CA ARG A 96 0.72 -4.92 -3.75
C ARG A 96 2.24 -5.01 -3.92
N GLU A 97 2.73 -6.03 -4.63
CA GLU A 97 4.18 -6.26 -4.79
C GLU A 97 4.87 -5.08 -5.49
N GLY A 98 5.93 -4.55 -4.88
CA GLY A 98 6.68 -3.40 -5.40
C GLY A 98 5.97 -2.04 -5.24
N TYR A 99 4.93 -1.97 -4.42
CA TYR A 99 4.20 -0.73 -4.13
C TYR A 99 3.86 -0.60 -2.63
N VAL A 100 3.75 0.64 -2.18
CA VAL A 100 3.19 1.01 -0.87
C VAL A 100 1.79 1.59 -1.03
N PHE A 101 0.88 1.22 -0.12
CA PHE A 101 -0.47 1.78 -0.06
C PHE A 101 -0.42 3.22 0.49
N LYS A 102 -0.90 4.18 -0.30
CA LYS A 102 -0.89 5.62 0.02
C LYS A 102 -2.18 6.09 0.69
N GLY A 103 -3.22 5.25 0.70
CA GLY A 103 -4.54 5.60 1.20
C GLY A 103 -5.65 5.42 0.15
N TRP A 104 -6.84 5.87 0.52
CA TRP A 104 -8.03 5.80 -0.33
C TRP A 104 -8.31 7.17 -0.97
N GLU A 105 -8.82 7.15 -2.19
CA GLU A 105 -9.33 8.33 -2.88
C GLU A 105 -10.79 8.11 -3.31
N PRO A 106 -11.73 8.98 -2.86
CA PRO A 106 -11.54 10.04 -1.86
C PRO A 106 -11.09 9.49 -0.50
N SER A 107 -10.65 10.36 0.41
CA SER A 107 -10.36 9.93 1.78
C SER A 107 -11.62 9.37 2.43
N VAL A 108 -11.46 8.28 3.20
CA VAL A 108 -12.60 7.62 3.86
C VAL A 108 -13.25 8.60 4.84
N ALA A 109 -14.52 8.87 4.63
CA ALA A 109 -15.31 9.72 5.51
C ALA A 109 -15.70 8.93 6.76
N GLU A 110 -15.80 9.59 7.92
CA GLU A 110 -16.22 8.93 9.17
C GLU A 110 -17.66 8.41 9.09
N LYS A 111 -18.53 9.13 8.36
CA LYS A 111 -19.95 8.86 8.27
C LYS A 111 -20.39 8.68 6.82
N VAL A 112 -21.35 7.78 6.62
CA VAL A 112 -22.02 7.60 5.34
C VAL A 112 -22.91 8.80 5.07
N THR A 113 -22.74 9.43 3.91
CA THR A 113 -23.56 10.57 3.46
C THR A 113 -24.21 10.33 2.10
N GLY A 114 -23.80 9.29 1.40
CA GLY A 114 -24.20 8.94 0.05
C GLY A 114 -23.50 7.68 -0.44
N ASP A 115 -23.81 7.27 -1.67
CA ASP A 115 -23.04 6.24 -2.36
C ASP A 115 -21.62 6.73 -2.61
N VAL A 116 -20.62 5.89 -2.32
CA VAL A 116 -19.22 6.24 -2.51
C VAL A 116 -18.40 5.02 -2.89
N THR A 117 -17.45 5.24 -3.80
CA THR A 117 -16.39 4.29 -4.12
C THR A 117 -15.06 4.87 -3.70
N TYR A 118 -14.39 4.20 -2.77
CA TYR A 118 -13.04 4.48 -2.32
C TYR A 118 -12.05 3.63 -3.12
N VAL A 119 -11.13 4.29 -3.82
CA VAL A 119 -10.16 3.65 -4.70
C VAL A 119 -8.79 3.70 -4.05
N ALA A 120 -8.12 2.57 -3.93
CA ALA A 120 -6.78 2.51 -3.36
C ALA A 120 -5.78 3.28 -4.23
N ARG A 121 -4.88 4.01 -3.56
CA ARG A 121 -3.78 4.74 -4.19
C ARG A 121 -2.47 4.07 -3.81
N TRP A 122 -1.56 3.99 -4.77
CA TRP A 122 -0.31 3.25 -4.66
C TRP A 122 0.87 4.14 -5.05
N GLY A 123 1.98 4.02 -4.33
CA GLY A 123 3.28 4.57 -4.71
C GLY A 123 4.24 3.41 -5.00
N GLU A 124 5.09 3.53 -6.02
CA GLU A 124 6.14 2.53 -6.28
C GLU A 124 7.07 2.43 -5.06
N ASP A 125 7.55 1.22 -4.76
CA ASP A 125 8.51 0.93 -3.69
C ASP A 125 9.53 -0.09 -4.20
N LYS A 126 10.52 0.38 -4.96
CA LYS A 126 11.49 -0.49 -5.64
C LYS A 126 12.45 -1.16 -4.67
N ASN A 127 12.76 -0.50 -3.56
CA ASN A 127 13.68 -1.02 -2.54
C ASN A 127 12.97 -1.78 -1.41
N ASN A 128 11.64 -1.88 -1.47
CA ASN A 128 10.76 -2.58 -0.53
C ASN A 128 10.97 -2.12 0.92
N ASN A 129 11.14 -0.82 1.14
CA ASN A 129 11.37 -0.26 2.47
C ASN A 129 10.09 0.31 3.12
N GLY A 130 8.95 0.23 2.44
CA GLY A 130 7.66 0.71 2.92
C GLY A 130 7.45 2.22 2.80
N ILE A 131 8.33 2.93 2.08
CA ILE A 131 8.20 4.34 1.73
C ILE A 131 8.09 4.41 0.21
N ALA A 132 7.21 5.28 -0.30
CA ALA A 132 7.08 5.43 -1.73
C ALA A 132 8.35 6.05 -2.31
N ASP A 133 8.80 5.54 -3.46
CA ASP A 133 9.99 6.00 -4.18
C ASP A 133 10.01 7.54 -4.35
N ASP A 134 8.85 8.17 -4.53
CA ASP A 134 8.71 9.62 -4.73
C ASP A 134 8.83 10.44 -3.43
N GLU A 135 8.75 9.80 -2.28
CA GLU A 135 8.92 10.38 -0.95
C GLU A 135 10.31 10.15 -0.37
N GLU A 136 11.15 9.38 -1.07
CA GLU A 136 12.49 9.04 -0.62
C GLU A 136 13.58 10.01 -1.08
N THR A 137 14.65 10.10 -0.29
CA THR A 137 15.88 10.79 -0.69
C THR A 137 16.56 10.04 -1.84
N LYS A 138 17.05 10.80 -2.82
CA LYS A 138 17.76 10.27 -4.00
C LYS A 138 19.25 10.56 -3.92
N TYR A 139 20.04 9.65 -4.45
CA TYR A 139 21.50 9.71 -4.44
C TYR A 139 22.11 9.66 -5.83
N THR A 140 23.38 10.04 -5.88
CA THR A 140 24.24 10.05 -7.06
C THR A 140 25.47 9.20 -6.84
N VAL A 141 25.71 8.26 -7.75
CA VAL A 141 26.96 7.50 -7.84
C VAL A 141 27.76 8.04 -9.02
N ARG A 142 29.02 8.40 -8.78
CA ARG A 142 29.95 8.87 -9.81
C ARG A 142 31.20 8.00 -9.87
N TYR A 143 31.67 7.69 -11.06
CA TYR A 143 32.98 7.08 -11.32
C TYR A 143 33.88 8.07 -12.05
N THR A 144 35.08 8.32 -11.52
CA THR A 144 36.08 9.23 -12.10
C THR A 144 37.43 8.55 -12.31
N ASP A 145 38.22 9.04 -13.25
CA ASP A 145 39.53 8.45 -13.58
C ASP A 145 40.62 8.66 -12.53
N GLY A 146 40.42 9.60 -11.60
CA GLY A 146 41.38 9.91 -10.53
C GLY A 146 42.67 10.55 -11.02
N VAL A 147 42.65 11.24 -12.16
CA VAL A 147 43.80 11.95 -12.73
C VAL A 147 43.45 13.41 -12.93
N ASP A 148 44.21 14.32 -12.31
CA ASP A 148 43.84 15.74 -12.26
C ASP A 148 44.07 16.52 -13.57
N GLU A 149 45.06 16.12 -14.38
CA GLU A 149 45.53 16.89 -15.55
C GLU A 149 45.29 16.19 -16.89
N GLU A 150 44.76 14.97 -16.87
CA GLU A 150 44.52 14.15 -18.05
C GLU A 150 43.22 13.37 -17.88
N VAL A 151 42.33 13.44 -18.87
CA VAL A 151 41.11 12.64 -18.87
C VAL A 151 41.41 11.27 -19.48
N ILE A 152 41.45 10.24 -18.65
CA ILE A 152 41.67 8.86 -19.09
C ILE A 152 40.38 8.26 -19.65
N PHE A 153 39.25 8.58 -19.01
CA PHE A 153 37.91 8.25 -19.49
C PHE A 153 36.91 9.28 -18.97
N ALA A 154 35.78 9.44 -19.68
CA ALA A 154 34.72 10.33 -19.23
C ALA A 154 34.03 9.82 -17.96
N ASP A 155 33.78 10.73 -17.02
CA ASP A 155 33.02 10.43 -15.79
C ASP A 155 31.69 9.76 -16.10
N GLN A 156 31.35 8.71 -15.33
CA GLN A 156 30.03 8.08 -15.38
C GLN A 156 29.24 8.50 -14.15
N VAL A 157 28.09 9.15 -14.38
CA VAL A 157 27.23 9.67 -13.33
C VAL A 157 25.86 9.00 -13.40
N TYR A 158 25.45 8.41 -12.29
CA TYR A 158 24.16 7.74 -12.12
C TYR A 158 23.39 8.47 -11.01
N GLY A 159 22.37 9.24 -11.37
CA GLY A 159 21.51 9.96 -10.44
C GLY A 159 20.16 9.29 -10.20
N ASN A 160 19.34 9.90 -9.35
CA ASN A 160 17.99 9.42 -8.98
C ASN A 160 17.98 7.99 -8.39
N LEU A 161 19.05 7.62 -7.69
CA LEU A 161 19.18 6.30 -7.08
C LEU A 161 18.56 6.29 -5.68
N LEU A 162 17.86 5.20 -5.35
CA LEU A 162 17.31 4.99 -4.02
C LEU A 162 18.33 4.36 -3.08
N SER A 163 18.16 4.53 -1.77
CA SER A 163 18.93 3.74 -0.81
C SER A 163 18.58 2.25 -0.95
N GLY A 164 19.56 1.36 -0.75
CA GLY A 164 19.34 -0.09 -0.72
C GLY A 164 19.20 -0.77 -2.09
N VAL A 165 19.10 -0.01 -3.19
CA VAL A 165 19.21 -0.57 -4.56
C VAL A 165 20.66 -0.89 -4.89
N ASP A 166 20.85 -1.76 -5.88
CA ASP A 166 22.20 -2.12 -6.35
C ASP A 166 22.95 -0.89 -6.86
N THR A 167 24.21 -0.76 -6.45
CA THR A 167 25.09 0.28 -6.97
C THR A 167 25.34 0.04 -8.47
N PRO A 168 25.07 1.03 -9.34
CA PRO A 168 25.35 0.88 -10.76
C PRO A 168 26.82 0.55 -11.02
N ALA A 169 27.06 -0.51 -11.78
CA ALA A 169 28.40 -0.91 -12.17
C ALA A 169 28.96 0.03 -13.26
N PHE A 170 30.25 0.37 -13.16
CA PHE A 170 30.98 1.06 -14.22
C PHE A 170 30.86 0.31 -15.55
N LYS A 171 30.55 1.03 -16.63
CA LYS A 171 30.45 0.50 -17.98
C LYS A 171 31.76 0.62 -18.72
N GLY A 172 32.34 -0.52 -19.11
CA GLY A 172 33.60 -0.59 -19.84
C GLY A 172 34.74 -1.18 -18.99
N THR A 173 35.95 -1.12 -19.51
CA THR A 173 37.17 -1.56 -18.80
C THR A 173 38.09 -0.36 -18.65
N PRO A 174 38.40 0.11 -17.43
CA PRO A 174 39.36 1.18 -17.24
C PRO A 174 40.73 0.79 -17.78
N THR A 175 41.30 1.62 -18.66
CA THR A 175 42.64 1.42 -19.25
C THR A 175 43.43 2.72 -19.25
N ARG A 176 44.71 2.64 -18.89
CA ARG A 176 45.66 3.77 -18.90
C ARG A 176 47.04 3.28 -19.32
N GLU A 177 47.65 3.90 -20.32
CA GLU A 177 48.94 3.47 -20.86
C GLU A 177 50.04 3.50 -19.79
N GLY A 178 50.78 2.40 -19.64
CA GLY A 178 51.84 2.28 -18.64
C GLY A 178 51.36 2.06 -17.20
N TYR A 179 50.05 1.87 -16.96
CA TYR A 179 49.47 1.63 -15.64
C TYR A 179 48.53 0.41 -15.64
N VAL A 180 48.36 -0.17 -14.45
CA VAL A 180 47.41 -1.25 -14.15
C VAL A 180 46.33 -0.71 -13.24
N PHE A 181 45.06 -0.90 -13.62
CA PHE A 181 43.92 -0.57 -12.77
C PHE A 181 43.84 -1.51 -11.57
N LYS A 182 43.75 -0.95 -10.35
CA LYS A 182 43.71 -1.71 -9.09
C LYS A 182 42.35 -1.73 -8.43
N GLY A 183 41.38 -1.00 -8.97
CA GLY A 183 40.04 -0.88 -8.41
C GLY A 183 39.69 0.57 -8.14
N TRP A 184 38.61 0.74 -7.40
CA TRP A 184 38.05 2.03 -7.06
C TRP A 184 38.34 2.40 -5.61
N LYS A 185 38.46 3.70 -5.32
CA LYS A 185 38.53 4.25 -3.97
C LYS A 185 37.40 5.26 -3.75
N PRO A 186 36.51 5.05 -2.76
CA PRO A 186 36.41 3.84 -1.94
C PRO A 186 36.09 2.59 -2.78
N ALA A 187 36.21 1.39 -2.20
CA ALA A 187 35.76 0.18 -2.89
C ALA A 187 34.27 0.30 -3.21
N VAL A 188 33.85 -0.19 -4.38
CA VAL A 188 32.44 -0.12 -4.82
C VAL A 188 31.60 -0.93 -3.84
N ALA A 189 30.62 -0.26 -3.23
CA ALA A 189 29.66 -0.91 -2.35
C ALA A 189 28.62 -1.64 -3.20
N GLU A 190 28.08 -2.75 -2.71
CA GLU A 190 27.03 -3.50 -3.43
C GLU A 190 25.74 -2.69 -3.55
N LYS A 191 25.40 -1.93 -2.51
CA LYS A 191 24.19 -1.13 -2.42
C LYS A 191 24.48 0.35 -2.31
N VAL A 192 23.60 1.17 -2.86
CA VAL A 192 23.61 2.62 -2.68
C VAL A 192 23.18 2.95 -1.25
N THR A 193 23.98 3.75 -0.55
CA THR A 193 23.65 4.23 0.81
C THR A 193 23.74 5.74 0.94
N GLY A 194 24.13 6.43 -0.14
CA GLY A 194 24.46 7.85 -0.14
C GLY A 194 25.12 8.28 -1.44
N ASP A 195 25.35 9.58 -1.57
CA ASP A 195 26.19 10.12 -2.64
C ASP A 195 27.61 9.60 -2.50
N VAL A 196 28.20 9.13 -3.60
CA VAL A 196 29.56 8.59 -3.60
C VAL A 196 30.26 8.87 -4.92
N THR A 197 31.55 9.20 -4.83
CA THR A 197 32.46 9.26 -5.97
C THR A 197 33.51 8.18 -5.82
N TYR A 198 33.50 7.22 -6.74
CA TYR A 198 34.47 6.16 -6.88
C TYR A 198 35.59 6.63 -7.82
N VAL A 199 36.78 6.76 -7.28
CA VAL A 199 37.96 7.25 -8.00
C VAL A 199 38.83 6.07 -8.42
N ALA A 200 39.21 5.97 -9.70
CA ALA A 200 40.06 4.89 -10.17
C ALA A 200 41.46 4.96 -9.54
N VAL A 201 41.95 3.81 -9.06
CA VAL A 201 43.28 3.66 -8.50
C VAL A 201 44.18 2.94 -9.50
N TRP A 202 45.33 3.55 -9.77
CA TRP A 202 46.29 3.06 -10.76
C TRP A 202 47.63 2.73 -10.09
N GLU A 203 48.27 1.64 -10.53
CA GLU A 203 49.67 1.31 -10.19
C GLU A 203 50.49 1.32 -11.48
N LYS A 204 51.67 1.96 -11.48
CA LYS A 204 52.54 1.96 -12.66
C LYS A 204 52.91 0.52 -13.02
N ALA A 205 52.77 0.15 -14.29
CA ALA A 205 53.18 -1.17 -14.75
C ALA A 205 54.69 -1.31 -14.56
N LYS A 206 55.14 -2.46 -14.04
CA LYS A 206 56.57 -2.74 -13.96
C LYS A 206 57.11 -2.78 -15.37
N ASP A 207 58.07 -1.92 -15.61
CA ASP A 207 58.97 -1.94 -16.75
C ASP A 207 59.67 -3.30 -16.76
N ASN A 208 59.17 -4.20 -17.60
CA ASN A 208 59.96 -5.35 -18.06
C ASN A 208 61.03 -4.82 -19.03
N ASN A 209 61.90 -3.92 -18.57
CA ASN A 209 63.14 -3.63 -19.27
C ASN A 209 64.19 -4.69 -18.86
N GLY A 210 63.90 -5.94 -19.23
CA GLY A 210 64.96 -6.89 -19.56
C GLY A 210 65.26 -6.69 -21.04
N ASP A 211 66.47 -6.27 -21.36
CA ASP A 211 66.93 -6.03 -22.73
C ASP A 211 66.57 -7.19 -23.67
N THR A 212 65.57 -6.99 -24.53
CA THR A 212 65.43 -7.77 -25.76
C THR A 212 65.35 -6.82 -26.94
N LYS A 213 66.51 -6.66 -27.55
CA LYS A 213 66.77 -6.27 -28.94
C LYS A 213 65.61 -6.69 -29.87
N PRO A 214 65.17 -5.86 -30.83
CA PRO A 214 64.16 -6.24 -31.81
C PRO A 214 64.68 -7.40 -32.66
N GLY A 215 64.07 -8.56 -32.49
CA GLY A 215 64.32 -9.76 -33.30
C GLY A 215 63.01 -10.19 -33.95
N ASP A 216 63.03 -10.25 -35.28
CA ASP A 216 61.92 -10.64 -36.13
C ASP A 216 61.25 -11.94 -35.68
N MET A 217 59.95 -11.90 -35.34
CA MET A 217 59.09 -13.08 -35.40
C MET A 217 57.74 -12.76 -36.04
N LYS A 218 57.61 -13.32 -37.23
CA LYS A 218 56.41 -13.57 -38.05
C LYS A 218 55.24 -14.16 -37.23
N PRO A 219 53.97 -13.97 -37.65
CA PRO A 219 52.80 -14.26 -36.82
C PRO A 219 52.61 -15.76 -36.62
N GLY A 220 52.67 -16.21 -35.37
CA GLY A 220 52.32 -17.57 -34.96
C GLY A 220 50.86 -17.65 -34.53
N ASN A 221 50.05 -18.38 -35.31
CA ASN A 221 48.73 -18.83 -34.89
C ASN A 221 48.82 -19.59 -33.56
N THR A 222 48.08 -19.15 -32.55
CA THR A 222 47.65 -20.06 -31.47
C THR A 222 46.20 -19.78 -31.06
N LYS A 223 45.51 -20.90 -30.92
CA LYS A 223 44.07 -21.15 -30.81
C LYS A 223 43.50 -20.73 -29.44
N PRO A 224 42.20 -20.38 -29.35
CA PRO A 224 41.57 -19.93 -28.11
C PRO A 224 41.51 -21.06 -27.07
N GLY A 225 42.02 -20.80 -25.87
CA GLY A 225 41.89 -21.67 -24.71
C GLY A 225 40.61 -21.36 -23.94
N ASN A 226 39.72 -22.36 -23.87
CA ASN A 226 38.47 -22.36 -23.12
C ASN A 226 38.66 -22.03 -21.63
N THR A 227 37.91 -21.04 -21.13
CA THR A 227 37.27 -21.12 -19.82
C THR A 227 35.76 -20.91 -19.98
N LYS A 228 35.04 -21.89 -19.46
CA LYS A 228 33.61 -22.15 -19.61
C LYS A 228 32.74 -21.01 -19.04
N PRO A 229 31.65 -20.62 -19.72
CA PRO A 229 30.69 -19.65 -19.20
C PRO A 229 29.88 -20.25 -18.04
N GLY A 230 29.79 -19.50 -16.94
CA GLY A 230 28.77 -19.72 -15.91
C GLY A 230 27.43 -19.19 -16.42
N ASN A 231 26.46 -20.08 -16.57
CA ASN A 231 25.11 -19.79 -17.04
C ASN A 231 24.35 -18.84 -16.09
N THR A 232 23.87 -17.72 -16.62
CA THR A 232 22.54 -17.20 -16.29
C THR A 232 21.95 -16.58 -17.55
N LYS A 233 20.97 -17.30 -18.12
CA LYS A 233 20.24 -16.89 -19.32
C LYS A 233 19.28 -15.74 -18.96
N PRO A 234 19.23 -14.68 -19.76
CA PRO A 234 18.19 -13.65 -19.67
C PRO A 234 16.89 -14.20 -20.25
N ASN A 235 15.77 -14.05 -19.53
CA ASN A 235 14.45 -14.34 -20.09
C ASN A 235 13.89 -13.08 -20.74
N THR A 236 14.04 -13.00 -22.06
CA THR A 236 13.23 -12.13 -22.93
C THR A 236 11.99 -12.92 -23.36
N THR A 237 10.81 -12.32 -23.31
CA THR A 237 9.68 -12.78 -24.12
C THR A 237 9.00 -11.56 -24.74
N THR A 238 9.08 -11.50 -26.06
CA THR A 238 8.29 -10.64 -26.93
C THR A 238 7.01 -11.37 -27.37
N ASN A 239 5.96 -10.57 -27.56
CA ASN A 239 4.62 -10.94 -28.05
C ASN A 239 4.61 -11.74 -29.36
N SER A 240 3.68 -12.71 -29.49
CA SER A 240 2.51 -12.65 -30.42
C SER A 240 1.75 -13.99 -30.57
N SER A 241 0.45 -13.93 -30.21
CA SER A 241 -0.77 -14.58 -30.77
C SER A 241 -0.75 -15.95 -31.51
N THR A 242 -1.53 -16.95 -31.03
CA THR A 242 -2.89 -17.35 -31.52
C THR A 242 -3.32 -18.78 -31.09
N LYS A 243 -4.48 -18.84 -30.40
CA LYS A 243 -5.68 -19.71 -30.56
C LYS A 243 -5.67 -21.26 -30.34
N ALA A 244 -6.62 -21.63 -29.45
CA ALA A 244 -7.51 -22.82 -29.35
C ALA A 244 -7.12 -24.05 -28.50
N GLY A 245 -8.03 -24.42 -27.59
CA GLY A 245 -8.29 -25.83 -27.23
C GLY A 245 -8.45 -26.20 -25.75
N THR A 246 -9.62 -25.93 -25.16
CA THR A 246 -10.37 -26.81 -24.22
C THR A 246 -9.72 -27.47 -22.98
N SER A 247 -10.29 -27.09 -21.82
CA SER A 247 -10.86 -27.92 -20.74
C SER A 247 -9.99 -28.57 -19.64
N ALA A 248 -10.36 -28.16 -18.41
CA ALA A 248 -10.44 -28.94 -17.17
C ALA A 248 -9.19 -29.15 -16.28
N ARG A 249 -9.32 -28.60 -15.05
CA ARG A 249 -9.08 -29.24 -13.73
C ARG A 249 -7.97 -28.62 -12.87
N SER A 250 -8.43 -27.93 -11.82
CA SER A 250 -7.89 -27.58 -10.49
C SER A 250 -6.37 -27.66 -10.22
N PRO A 251 -5.75 -26.61 -9.64
CA PRO A 251 -4.42 -26.72 -9.06
C PRO A 251 -4.47 -27.32 -7.64
N LYS A 252 -3.56 -28.27 -7.40
CA LYS A 252 -3.20 -28.77 -6.06
C LYS A 252 -2.27 -27.77 -5.38
N THR A 253 -2.60 -27.40 -4.15
CA THR A 253 -1.70 -26.71 -3.23
C THR A 253 -0.86 -27.76 -2.50
N SER A 254 0.46 -27.66 -2.61
CA SER A 254 1.37 -28.16 -1.58
C SER A 254 2.64 -27.34 -1.59
N ASP A 255 2.90 -26.69 -0.45
CA ASP A 255 4.20 -26.46 0.20
C ASP A 255 4.04 -25.20 1.07
N THR A 256 3.45 -25.34 2.26
CA THR A 256 4.16 -25.55 3.53
C THR A 256 5.10 -24.40 3.90
N ALA A 257 4.58 -23.40 4.63
CA ALA A 257 5.18 -22.80 5.84
C ALA A 257 4.67 -21.37 6.09
N ASN A 258 3.63 -21.22 6.92
CA ASN A 258 3.75 -20.40 8.13
C ASN A 258 2.52 -20.58 9.01
N LEU A 259 2.71 -21.37 10.06
CA LEU A 259 1.85 -21.50 11.22
C LEU A 259 2.06 -20.27 12.11
N ALA A 260 1.09 -19.36 12.14
CA ALA A 260 0.95 -18.39 13.23
C ALA A 260 -0.50 -17.90 13.33
N LEU A 261 -1.36 -18.80 13.79
CA LEU A 261 -2.69 -18.47 14.28
C LEU A 261 -2.54 -17.98 15.73
N TRP A 262 -2.88 -16.73 16.01
CA TRP A 262 -3.11 -16.27 17.39
C TRP A 262 -4.48 -15.62 17.50
N MET A 263 -5.43 -16.41 18.00
CA MET A 263 -6.66 -15.91 18.59
C MET A 263 -6.34 -15.30 19.95
N ALA A 264 -6.63 -14.01 20.15
CA ALA A 264 -6.72 -13.42 21.48
C ALA A 264 -7.94 -12.51 21.56
N LEU A 265 -9.05 -13.11 21.99
CA LEU A 265 -10.22 -12.41 22.50
C LEU A 265 -9.87 -11.91 23.91
N LEU A 266 -9.98 -10.61 24.18
CA LEU A 266 -10.04 -10.09 25.54
C LEU A 266 -11.11 -9.00 25.66
N VAL A 267 -12.24 -9.43 26.20
CA VAL A 267 -13.25 -8.57 26.81
C VAL A 267 -12.64 -8.02 28.10
N VAL A 268 -12.48 -6.71 28.20
CA VAL A 268 -12.44 -6.03 29.50
C VAL A 268 -13.50 -4.94 29.52
N SER A 269 -14.57 -5.28 30.21
CA SER A 269 -15.56 -4.37 30.76
C SER A 269 -14.95 -3.49 31.85
N GLY A 270 -15.32 -2.21 31.87
CA GLY A 270 -15.56 -1.47 33.10
C GLY A 270 -14.68 -0.25 33.37
N GLY A 271 -15.35 0.87 33.69
CA GLY A 271 -14.85 1.81 34.70
C GLY A 271 -14.64 3.25 34.26
N SER A 272 -15.71 4.04 34.34
CA SER A 272 -15.69 5.50 34.30
C SER A 272 -14.72 6.11 35.32
N MET A 273 -13.95 7.13 34.93
CA MET A 273 -13.50 8.18 35.86
C MET A 273 -13.43 9.53 35.17
N VAL A 274 -14.42 10.37 35.48
CA VAL A 274 -14.44 11.80 35.18
C VAL A 274 -13.63 12.52 36.26
N ILE A 275 -12.50 13.13 35.89
CA ILE A 275 -11.75 14.02 36.80
C ILE A 275 -12.25 15.45 36.57
N ASN A 276 -13.07 15.92 37.51
CA ASN A 276 -13.56 17.29 37.57
C ASN A 276 -12.51 18.20 38.24
N LYS A 277 -11.72 18.95 37.46
CA LYS A 277 -10.78 19.95 38.01
C LYS A 277 -11.52 21.28 38.27
N LYS A 278 -11.95 21.48 39.52
CA LYS A 278 -12.32 22.82 40.03
C LYS A 278 -11.11 23.75 39.99
N LYS A 279 -11.16 24.81 39.17
CA LYS A 279 -10.29 25.99 39.33
C LYS A 279 -10.74 26.76 40.57
N LYS A 280 -9.88 26.85 41.58
CA LYS A 280 -9.99 27.85 42.66
C LYS A 280 -9.45 29.18 42.12
N TYR A 281 -10.28 30.21 42.15
CA TYR A 281 -9.82 31.59 42.07
C TYR A 281 -9.31 31.99 43.46
N ASN A 282 -8.07 32.48 43.54
CA ASN A 282 -7.59 33.22 44.70
C ASN A 282 -7.84 34.72 44.46
N ARG A 283 -8.16 35.39 45.58
CA ARG A 283 -8.46 36.81 45.75
C ARG A 283 -7.49 37.75 45.05
#